data_AF-A0A821T6U6-F1
#
_entry.id   AF-A0A821T6U6-F1
#
_cell.length_a   1.000
_cell.length_b   1.000
_cell.length_c   1.000
_cell.angle_alpha   90.00
_cell.angle_beta   90.00
_cell.angle_gamma   90.00
#
_symmetry.space_group_name_H-M   'P 1'
#
loop_
_entity.id
_entity.type
_entity.pdbx_description
1 polymer ?
#
loop_
_entity_poly.entity_id
_entity_poly.type
_entity_poly.pdbx_seq_one_letter_code
_entity_poly.pdbx_strand_id
1 'polypeptide(L)'
;LSLLTDLLPSGDSVRFPCLQHLFIGYNPDYVCNLVIDTSDEQGVGENVDQQKVIEACKIKILRCSSFDLPLVLVTQTTVDEKNQILIQQYYQFHERKSFADVFPQHRGKRLHSISRLTPFTTILCSVAKKQIIYTYTQIYDTIIYDPNIVNEIKLNNLQTELEVINKVKAHFLKQDSSRILIIRIDYLTEHKQLLSLKHILLNAIDDESKEPSDHCIWLVIHLQRNMLGEAKNDVLFHGWQVDMIDDLNT
;
A
#
# COMPACT_ATOMS: atom_id res chain seq x y z
N LEU A 1 20.19 -9.98 -0.24
CA LEU A 1 19.31 -10.54 -1.29
C LEU A 1 18.78 -11.93 -0.92
N SER A 2 19.61 -12.90 -0.50
CA SER A 2 19.15 -14.25 -0.08
C SER A 2 18.05 -14.25 1.01
N LEU A 3 18.13 -13.33 1.98
CA LEU A 3 17.12 -13.19 3.05
C LEU A 3 15.78 -12.56 2.62
N LEU A 4 15.76 -11.83 1.49
CA LEU A 4 14.51 -11.33 0.89
C LEU A 4 13.87 -12.42 0.02
N THR A 5 14.69 -13.22 -0.67
CA THR A 5 14.23 -14.38 -1.44
C THR A 5 13.64 -15.47 -0.55
N ASP A 6 14.03 -15.57 0.73
CA ASP A 6 13.41 -16.51 1.69
C ASP A 6 11.93 -16.22 1.94
N LEU A 7 11.50 -14.95 1.81
CA LEU A 7 10.10 -14.55 1.93
C LEU A 7 9.32 -14.67 0.61
N LEU A 8 10.03 -14.87 -0.49
CA LEU A 8 9.47 -14.86 -1.82
C LEU A 8 9.48 -16.28 -2.40
N PRO A 9 8.53 -16.60 -3.28
CA PRO A 9 8.45 -17.94 -3.84
C PRO A 9 9.74 -18.29 -4.59
N SER A 10 10.36 -19.39 -4.18
CA SER A 10 11.51 -20.00 -4.86
C SER A 10 11.03 -21.28 -5.55
N GLY A 11 10.62 -21.15 -6.83
CA GLY A 11 10.27 -22.28 -7.69
C GLY A 11 8.80 -22.71 -7.63
N ASP A 12 8.40 -23.48 -8.66
CA ASP A 12 7.03 -23.92 -9.01
C ASP A 12 6.31 -24.68 -7.88
N SER A 13 5.83 -23.97 -6.86
CA SER A 13 4.90 -24.54 -5.90
C SER A 13 3.55 -24.73 -6.59
N VAL A 14 3.29 -25.95 -7.09
CA VAL A 14 2.05 -26.35 -7.79
C VAL A 14 0.81 -26.34 -6.88
N ARG A 15 0.93 -25.97 -5.59
CA ARG A 15 -0.17 -25.99 -4.63
C ARG A 15 -0.64 -24.58 -4.31
N PHE A 16 -1.92 -24.33 -4.61
CA PHE A 16 -2.62 -23.11 -4.25
C PHE A 16 -2.85 -23.05 -2.73
N PRO A 17 -2.71 -21.86 -2.09
CA PRO A 17 -2.20 -20.62 -2.69
C PRO A 17 -0.68 -20.69 -2.89
N CYS A 18 -0.21 -20.43 -4.12
CA CYS A 18 1.21 -20.22 -4.38
C CYS A 18 1.66 -18.99 -3.59
N LEU A 19 2.85 -19.02 -2.96
CA LEU A 19 3.32 -17.96 -2.05
C LEU A 19 3.29 -16.56 -2.70
N GLN A 20 3.50 -16.47 -4.02
CA GLN A 20 3.37 -15.23 -4.81
C GLN A 20 2.00 -14.56 -4.71
N HIS A 21 0.91 -15.33 -4.62
CA HIS A 21 -0.45 -14.80 -4.57
C HIS A 21 -0.75 -14.12 -3.23
N LEU A 22 0.08 -14.34 -2.21
CA LEU A 22 -0.02 -13.67 -0.92
C LEU A 22 0.55 -12.26 -0.95
N PHE A 23 1.26 -11.89 -2.01
CA PHE A 23 1.87 -10.57 -2.16
C PHE A 23 1.18 -9.84 -3.31
N ILE A 24 0.33 -8.88 -2.96
CA ILE A 24 -0.43 -8.12 -3.95
C ILE A 24 0.55 -7.27 -4.77
N GLY A 25 0.50 -7.42 -6.11
CA GLY A 25 1.43 -6.73 -7.01
C GLY A 25 2.79 -7.41 -7.14
N TYR A 26 2.96 -8.66 -6.67
CA TYR A 26 4.19 -9.42 -6.91
C TYR A 26 4.39 -9.70 -8.40
N ASN A 27 5.50 -9.21 -8.93
CA ASN A 27 6.04 -9.58 -10.24
C ASN A 27 7.53 -9.95 -10.11
N PRO A 28 8.15 -10.53 -11.15
CA PRO A 28 9.56 -10.94 -11.10
C PRO A 28 10.53 -9.79 -10.75
N ASP A 29 10.20 -8.55 -11.13
CA ASP A 29 11.02 -7.35 -10.88
C ASP A 29 10.67 -6.63 -9.56
N TYR A 30 9.70 -7.14 -8.79
CA TYR A 30 9.11 -6.44 -7.65
C TYR A 30 10.15 -6.15 -6.58
N VAL A 31 11.03 -7.13 -6.32
CA VAL A 31 12.13 -7.00 -5.35
C VAL A 31 13.13 -5.93 -5.78
N CYS A 32 13.47 -5.91 -7.06
CA CYS A 32 14.42 -4.94 -7.61
C CYS A 32 13.85 -3.53 -7.46
N ASN A 33 12.59 -3.32 -7.85
CA ASN A 33 11.91 -2.03 -7.71
C ASN A 33 11.81 -1.61 -6.24
N LEU A 34 11.46 -2.54 -5.35
CA LEU A 34 11.35 -2.26 -3.92
C LEU A 34 12.70 -1.84 -3.31
N VAL A 35 13.79 -2.49 -3.70
CA VAL A 35 15.14 -2.15 -3.25
C VAL A 35 15.56 -0.78 -3.76
N ILE A 36 15.26 -0.45 -5.02
CA ILE A 36 15.53 0.87 -5.61
C ILE A 36 14.76 1.95 -4.83
N ASP A 37 13.43 1.83 -4.74
CA ASP A 37 12.56 2.79 -4.05
C ASP A 37 13.01 3.01 -2.59
N THR A 38 13.37 1.93 -1.90
CA THR A 38 13.81 2.00 -0.49
C THR A 38 15.21 2.59 -0.34
N SER A 39 16.08 2.39 -1.32
CA SER A 39 17.42 3.00 -1.32
C SER A 39 17.33 4.51 -1.57
N ASP A 40 16.46 4.92 -2.48
CA ASP A 40 16.22 6.33 -2.79
C ASP A 40 15.62 7.08 -1.59
N GLU A 41 14.67 6.46 -0.87
CA GLU A 41 14.07 7.01 0.36
C GLU A 41 15.09 7.19 1.51
N GLN A 42 16.15 6.38 1.57
CA GLN A 42 17.19 6.48 2.60
C GLN A 42 18.23 7.59 2.29
N GLY A 43 18.13 8.23 1.13
CA GLY A 43 19.03 9.29 0.68
C GLY A 43 20.27 8.73 0.01
N VAL A 44 20.53 9.18 -1.22
CA VAL A 44 21.71 8.80 -2.00
C VAL A 44 22.97 9.35 -1.32
N GLY A 45 23.66 8.49 -0.58
CA GLY A 45 25.00 8.72 -0.05
C GLY A 45 25.83 7.44 -0.17
N GLU A 46 27.15 7.56 -0.30
CA GLU A 46 28.07 6.42 -0.54
C GLU A 46 28.09 5.34 0.57
N ASN A 47 27.32 5.52 1.66
CA ASN A 47 27.18 4.58 2.76
C ASN A 47 25.71 4.21 3.01
N VAL A 48 24.97 3.79 1.98
CA VAL A 48 23.68 3.12 2.19
C VAL A 48 23.93 1.79 2.90
N ASP A 49 23.49 1.69 4.14
CA ASP A 49 23.53 0.46 4.92
C ASP A 49 22.56 -0.56 4.31
N GLN A 50 23.13 -1.56 3.64
CA GLN A 50 22.38 -2.61 2.95
C GLN A 50 21.45 -3.36 3.88
N GLN A 51 21.82 -3.55 5.15
CA GLN A 51 20.98 -4.27 6.11
C GLN A 51 19.71 -3.47 6.42
N LYS A 52 19.83 -2.14 6.55
CA LYS A 52 18.69 -1.25 6.76
C LYS A 52 17.74 -1.25 5.56
N VAL A 53 18.27 -1.23 4.33
CA VAL A 53 17.44 -1.34 3.12
C VAL A 53 16.70 -2.67 3.07
N ILE A 54 17.38 -3.78 3.38
CA ILE A 54 16.77 -5.11 3.40
C ILE A 54 15.64 -5.18 4.43
N GLU A 55 15.86 -4.71 5.65
CA GLU A 55 14.83 -4.72 6.69
C GLU A 55 13.65 -3.81 6.34
N ALA A 56 13.89 -2.63 5.75
CA ALA A 56 12.83 -1.76 5.26
C ALA A 56 12.03 -2.40 4.12
N CYS A 57 12.68 -3.11 3.19
CA CYS A 57 12.00 -3.89 2.15
C CYS A 57 11.11 -4.98 2.76
N LYS A 58 11.61 -5.74 3.74
CA LYS A 58 10.82 -6.78 4.43
C LYS A 58 9.57 -6.19 5.07
N ILE A 59 9.70 -5.06 5.74
CA ILE A 59 8.56 -4.37 6.37
C ILE A 59 7.52 -3.97 5.32
N LYS A 60 7.96 -3.38 4.19
CA LYS A 60 7.05 -3.00 3.09
C LYS A 60 6.30 -4.21 2.53
N ILE A 61 7.01 -5.33 2.30
CA ILE A 61 6.42 -6.59 1.84
C ILE A 61 5.38 -7.11 2.83
N LEU A 62 5.71 -7.15 4.13
CA LEU A 62 4.78 -7.64 5.15
C LEU A 62 3.54 -6.75 5.25
N ARG A 63 3.69 -5.43 5.16
CA ARG A 63 2.59 -4.46 5.23
C ARG A 63 1.60 -4.55 4.05
N CYS A 64 2.02 -5.05 2.90
CA CYS A 64 1.16 -5.22 1.73
C CYS A 64 0.78 -6.69 1.46
N SER A 65 1.17 -7.61 2.33
CA SER A 65 0.88 -9.04 2.19
C SER A 65 -0.52 -9.40 2.70
N SER A 66 -1.12 -10.41 2.05
CA SER A 66 -2.44 -10.95 2.34
C SER A 66 -2.60 -11.39 3.81
N PHE A 67 -3.83 -11.27 4.32
CA PHE A 67 -4.25 -11.83 5.61
C PHE A 67 -4.17 -13.35 5.70
N ASP A 68 -3.95 -14.02 4.57
CA ASP A 68 -3.70 -15.46 4.52
C ASP A 68 -2.21 -15.82 4.74
N LEU A 69 -1.29 -14.85 4.72
CA LEU A 69 0.14 -15.10 4.87
C LEU A 69 0.49 -15.85 6.18
N PRO A 70 0.00 -15.44 7.36
CA PRO A 70 0.29 -16.16 8.60
C PRO A 70 -0.15 -17.62 8.56
N LEU A 71 -1.32 -17.90 7.97
CA LEU A 71 -1.84 -19.25 7.83
C LEU A 71 -0.90 -20.11 6.98
N VAL A 72 -0.46 -19.58 5.83
CA VAL A 72 0.48 -20.30 4.95
C VAL A 72 1.81 -20.56 5.67
N LEU A 73 2.37 -19.57 6.36
CA LEU A 73 3.64 -19.72 7.10
C LEU A 73 3.57 -20.77 8.22
N VAL A 74 2.41 -20.94 8.87
CA VAL A 74 2.19 -22.01 9.87
C VAL A 74 2.10 -23.39 9.22
N THR A 75 1.50 -23.47 8.02
CA THR A 75 1.29 -24.76 7.32
C THR A 75 2.54 -25.29 6.63
N GLN A 76 3.57 -24.46 6.43
CA GLN A 76 4.85 -24.91 5.90
C GLN A 76 5.50 -25.91 6.87
N THR A 77 5.88 -27.08 6.34
CA THR A 77 6.15 -28.35 7.05
C THR A 77 7.27 -28.35 8.09
N THR A 78 7.96 -27.23 8.29
CA THR A 78 8.92 -27.03 9.39
C THR A 78 8.49 -25.79 10.13
N VAL A 79 8.04 -25.95 11.38
CA VAL A 79 7.82 -24.85 12.32
C VAL A 79 9.18 -24.22 12.59
N ASP A 80 9.61 -23.33 11.71
CA ASP A 80 10.83 -22.55 11.83
C ASP A 80 10.55 -21.41 12.83
N GLU A 81 11.45 -21.22 13.80
CA GLU A 81 11.40 -20.07 14.72
C GLU A 81 11.34 -18.74 13.93
N LYS A 82 11.91 -18.70 12.73
CA LYS A 82 11.81 -17.56 11.82
C LYS A 82 10.38 -17.28 11.36
N ASN A 83 9.58 -18.31 11.07
CA ASN A 83 8.19 -18.13 10.66
C ASN A 83 7.35 -17.56 11.82
N GLN A 84 7.62 -17.98 13.05
CA GLN A 84 6.95 -17.41 14.24
C GLN A 84 7.27 -15.93 14.43
N ILE A 85 8.54 -15.53 14.25
CA ILE A 85 8.95 -14.12 14.30
C ILE A 85 8.24 -13.31 13.21
N LEU A 86 8.17 -13.83 11.99
CA LEU A 86 7.48 -13.17 10.87
C LEU A 86 5.99 -13.02 11.11
N ILE A 87 5.33 -14.05 11.67
CA ILE A 87 3.91 -14.00 12.03
C ILE A 87 3.66 -12.93 13.10
N GLN A 88 4.52 -12.87 14.13
CA GLN A 88 4.41 -11.83 15.16
C GLN A 88 4.59 -10.43 14.58
N GLN A 89 5.59 -10.23 13.72
CA GLN A 89 5.81 -8.96 13.02
C GLN A 89 4.62 -8.62 12.10
N TYR A 90 4.05 -9.60 11.41
CA TYR A 90 2.87 -9.42 10.58
C TYR A 90 1.71 -8.85 11.40
N TYR A 91 1.34 -9.49 12.52
CA TYR A 91 0.24 -9.00 13.35
C TYR A 91 0.53 -7.64 13.98
N GLN A 92 1.79 -7.29 14.27
CA GLN A 92 2.13 -5.94 14.73
C GLN A 92 1.77 -4.84 13.71
N PHE A 93 1.81 -5.14 12.41
CA PHE A 93 1.46 -4.18 11.35
C PHE A 93 -0.02 -4.16 10.98
N HIS A 94 -0.73 -5.26 11.24
CA HIS A 94 -2.08 -5.49 10.71
C HIS A 94 -3.17 -5.54 11.79
N GLU A 95 -2.82 -5.85 13.04
CA GLU A 95 -3.79 -5.94 14.13
C GLU A 95 -4.43 -4.56 14.43
N ARG A 96 -5.76 -4.49 14.36
CA ARG A 96 -6.57 -3.30 14.70
C ARG A 96 -6.20 -2.04 13.91
N LYS A 97 -5.73 -2.24 12.68
CA LYS A 97 -5.49 -1.16 11.73
C LYS A 97 -6.79 -0.83 11.02
N SER A 98 -7.20 0.43 11.14
CA SER A 98 -8.36 1.02 10.46
C SER A 98 -7.91 2.09 9.48
N PHE A 99 -8.85 2.66 8.72
CA PHE A 99 -8.57 3.82 7.89
C PHE A 99 -8.07 5.01 8.72
N ALA A 100 -8.64 5.23 9.91
CA ALA A 100 -8.25 6.30 10.82
C ALA A 100 -6.79 6.21 11.28
N ASP A 101 -6.23 4.99 11.40
CA ASP A 101 -4.83 4.78 11.78
C ASP A 101 -3.82 5.17 10.71
N VAL A 102 -4.28 5.28 9.46
CA VAL A 102 -3.48 5.81 8.36
C VAL A 102 -3.46 7.33 8.38
N PHE A 103 -4.44 7.99 9.04
CA PHE A 103 -4.46 9.44 9.13
C PHE A 103 -3.36 9.97 10.05
N PRO A 104 -2.64 11.02 9.62
CA PRO A 104 -1.58 11.64 10.40
C PRO A 104 -2.02 12.13 11.78
N GLN A 105 -3.28 12.56 11.92
CA GLN A 105 -3.81 13.10 13.18
C GLN A 105 -3.97 12.03 14.28
N HIS A 106 -4.16 10.75 13.92
CA HIS A 106 -4.30 9.66 14.88
C HIS A 106 -2.97 8.97 15.23
N ARG A 107 -1.97 9.02 14.33
CA ARG A 107 -0.65 8.41 14.56
C ARG A 107 0.14 9.04 15.71
N GLY A 108 -0.07 10.33 15.99
CA GLY A 108 0.57 11.02 17.13
C GLY A 108 0.17 10.49 18.52
N LYS A 109 -0.98 9.80 18.65
CA LYS A 109 -1.46 9.29 19.95
C LYS A 109 -1.18 7.80 20.18
N ARG A 110 -1.12 6.97 19.13
CA ARG A 110 -0.84 5.52 19.23
C ARG A 110 0.66 5.16 19.23
N LEU A 111 1.55 6.06 18.77
CA LEU A 111 2.99 5.76 18.68
C LEU A 111 3.71 5.67 20.03
N HIS A 112 3.17 6.21 21.13
CA HIS A 112 3.82 6.10 22.45
C HIS A 112 3.91 4.65 22.97
N SER A 113 3.07 3.75 22.47
CA SER A 113 3.10 2.32 22.82
C SER A 113 4.00 1.46 21.93
N ILE A 114 4.33 1.93 20.71
CA ILE A 114 5.15 1.19 19.73
C ILE A 114 6.61 1.70 19.73
N SER A 115 6.92 2.78 20.44
CA SER A 115 8.25 3.44 20.46
C SER A 115 9.41 2.66 21.11
N ARG A 116 9.28 1.34 21.31
CA ARG A 116 10.38 0.48 21.76
C ARG A 116 11.08 -0.27 20.62
N LEU A 117 10.58 -0.17 19.39
CA LEU A 117 11.19 -0.83 18.24
C LEU A 117 11.81 0.22 17.31
N THR A 118 13.15 0.23 17.31
CA THR A 118 14.14 0.80 16.38
C THR A 118 13.91 2.18 15.74
N PRO A 119 14.97 3.00 15.57
CA PRO A 119 14.88 4.32 14.91
C PRO A 119 14.44 4.31 13.44
N PHE A 120 14.12 3.14 12.86
CA PHE A 120 13.69 2.95 11.46
C PHE A 120 12.21 3.26 11.21
N THR A 121 11.35 3.10 12.22
CA THR A 121 9.91 3.38 12.08
C THR A 121 9.61 4.88 11.97
N THR A 122 10.52 5.73 12.45
CA THR A 122 10.33 7.19 12.52
C THR A 122 10.44 7.86 11.15
N ILE A 123 11.20 7.29 10.20
CA ILE A 123 11.49 7.90 8.89
C ILE A 123 10.29 7.85 7.93
N LEU A 124 9.36 6.91 8.12
CA LEU A 124 8.20 6.69 7.23
C LEU A 124 6.93 7.47 7.65
N CYS A 125 7.06 8.45 8.55
CA CYS A 125 5.93 9.12 9.22
C CYS A 125 5.60 10.53 8.68
N SER A 126 6.00 10.87 7.45
CA SER A 126 5.38 12.00 6.73
C SER A 126 4.07 11.54 6.09
N VAL A 127 3.11 12.45 5.92
CA VAL A 127 1.87 12.15 5.19
C VAL A 127 2.27 11.76 3.77
N ALA A 128 2.06 10.50 3.39
CA ALA A 128 2.34 10.08 2.04
C ALA A 128 1.41 10.85 1.11
N LYS A 129 1.99 11.74 0.28
CA LYS A 129 1.24 12.46 -0.77
C LYS A 129 0.55 11.50 -1.74
N LYS A 130 1.09 10.29 -1.86
CA LYS A 130 0.69 9.23 -2.76
C LYS A 130 0.61 7.92 -1.99
N GLN A 131 -0.60 7.39 -1.81
CA GLN A 131 -0.83 6.18 -1.02
C GLN A 131 -1.75 5.21 -1.77
N ILE A 132 -1.50 3.92 -1.59
CA ILE A 132 -2.39 2.83 -2.01
C ILE A 132 -2.76 2.03 -0.77
N ILE A 133 -4.05 1.74 -0.64
CA ILE A 133 -4.61 0.90 0.41
C ILE A 133 -5.36 -0.23 -0.27
N TYR A 134 -4.91 -1.46 -0.06
CA TYR A 134 -5.66 -2.65 -0.41
C TYR A 134 -6.54 -3.07 0.75
N THR A 135 -7.80 -3.42 0.47
CA THR A 135 -8.76 -3.81 1.52
C THR A 135 -9.76 -4.85 1.06
N TYR A 136 -10.36 -5.56 2.02
CA TYR A 136 -11.50 -6.46 1.79
C TYR A 136 -12.85 -5.83 2.17
N THR A 137 -12.84 -4.60 2.70
CA THR A 137 -14.05 -3.77 2.87
C THR A 137 -14.82 -3.71 1.55
N GLN A 138 -16.16 -3.77 1.55
CA GLN A 138 -16.89 -3.70 0.29
C GLN A 138 -16.83 -2.28 -0.30
N ILE A 139 -16.83 -2.14 -1.62
CA ILE A 139 -16.74 -0.83 -2.29
C ILE A 139 -17.92 0.10 -1.97
N TYR A 140 -19.08 -0.46 -1.59
CA TYR A 140 -20.25 0.33 -1.22
C TYR A 140 -20.36 0.65 0.27
N ASP A 141 -19.52 0.04 1.11
CA ASP A 141 -19.51 0.33 2.54
C ASP A 141 -19.01 1.75 2.78
N THR A 142 -19.65 2.45 3.72
CA THR A 142 -19.21 3.77 4.17
C THR A 142 -17.91 3.64 4.93
N ILE A 143 -16.93 4.49 4.63
CA ILE A 143 -15.69 4.58 5.40
C ILE A 143 -15.82 5.79 6.35
N ILE A 144 -15.44 5.62 7.60
CA ILE A 144 -15.54 6.68 8.61
C ILE A 144 -14.31 7.61 8.50
N TYR A 145 -14.54 8.87 8.13
CA TYR A 145 -13.52 9.93 8.09
C TYR A 145 -14.15 11.32 8.22
N ASP A 146 -13.32 12.37 8.40
CA ASP A 146 -13.78 13.76 8.40
C ASP A 146 -14.04 14.26 6.96
N PRO A 147 -15.31 14.56 6.58
CA PRO A 147 -15.65 14.99 5.23
C PRO A 147 -15.09 16.36 4.86
N ASN A 148 -14.62 17.16 5.82
CA ASN A 148 -13.98 18.44 5.53
C ASN A 148 -12.53 18.26 5.05
N ILE A 149 -11.91 17.13 5.39
CA ILE A 149 -10.52 16.81 5.05
C ILE A 149 -10.45 15.90 3.83
N VAL A 150 -11.47 15.06 3.64
CA VAL A 150 -11.47 13.99 2.66
C VAL A 150 -12.58 14.20 1.64
N ASN A 151 -12.19 14.15 0.37
CA ASN A 151 -13.11 14.02 -0.76
C ASN A 151 -13.01 12.59 -1.32
N GLU A 152 -14.13 11.93 -1.55
CA GLU A 152 -14.18 10.55 -2.04
C GLU A 152 -14.84 10.50 -3.42
N ILE A 153 -14.20 9.77 -4.34
CA ILE A 153 -14.79 9.35 -5.61
C ILE A 153 -14.70 7.84 -5.74
N LYS A 154 -15.72 7.24 -6.37
CA LYS A 154 -15.68 5.85 -6.82
C LYS A 154 -15.44 5.86 -8.32
N LEU A 155 -14.46 5.08 -8.78
CA LEU A 155 -14.06 5.11 -10.18
C LEU A 155 -15.24 4.75 -11.11
N ASN A 156 -16.03 3.75 -10.72
CA ASN A 156 -17.20 3.30 -11.47
C ASN A 156 -18.33 4.33 -11.63
N ASN A 157 -18.37 5.35 -10.77
CA ASN A 157 -19.34 6.43 -10.88
C ASN A 157 -18.99 7.44 -11.98
N LEU A 158 -17.75 7.39 -12.49
CA LEU A 158 -17.26 8.27 -13.55
C LEU A 158 -17.33 7.53 -14.87
N GLN A 159 -18.05 8.11 -15.84
CA GLN A 159 -18.31 7.44 -17.12
C GLN A 159 -17.16 7.62 -18.10
N THR A 160 -16.36 8.67 -17.93
CA THR A 160 -15.31 9.05 -18.87
C THR A 160 -13.99 9.36 -18.18
N GLU A 161 -12.89 9.14 -18.89
CA GLU A 161 -11.54 9.52 -18.44
C GLU A 161 -11.45 11.02 -18.15
N LEU A 162 -12.15 11.84 -18.94
CA LEU A 162 -12.20 13.29 -18.79
C LEU A 162 -12.80 13.71 -17.45
N GLU A 163 -13.83 13.01 -16.96
CA GLU A 163 -14.41 13.28 -15.64
C GLU A 163 -13.41 13.02 -14.51
N VAL A 164 -12.63 11.93 -14.61
CA VAL A 164 -11.55 11.62 -13.66
C VAL A 164 -10.51 12.73 -13.68
N ILE A 165 -10.05 13.14 -14.86
CA ILE A 165 -9.08 14.23 -15.03
C ILE A 165 -9.59 15.52 -14.38
N ASN A 166 -10.83 15.89 -14.65
CA ASN A 166 -11.43 17.11 -14.12
C ASN A 166 -11.54 17.07 -12.59
N LYS A 167 -11.92 15.92 -12.01
CA LYS A 167 -11.98 15.74 -10.56
C LYS A 167 -10.61 15.83 -9.89
N VAL A 168 -9.60 15.17 -10.47
CA VAL A 168 -8.23 15.20 -9.95
C VAL A 168 -7.65 16.61 -10.05
N LYS A 169 -7.81 17.30 -11.18
CA LYS A 169 -7.37 18.69 -11.34
C LYS A 169 -8.09 19.63 -10.37
N ALA A 170 -9.41 19.48 -10.22
CA ALA A 170 -10.18 20.29 -9.28
C ALA A 170 -9.69 20.15 -7.83
N HIS A 171 -9.23 18.95 -7.44
CA HIS A 171 -8.70 18.70 -6.10
C HIS A 171 -7.42 19.49 -5.80
N PHE A 172 -6.58 19.70 -6.81
CA PHE A 172 -5.35 20.46 -6.63
C PHE A 172 -5.54 21.98 -6.74
N LEU A 173 -6.72 22.45 -7.17
CA LEU A 173 -7.01 23.88 -7.17
C LEU A 173 -7.16 24.38 -5.73
N LYS A 174 -6.54 25.54 -5.43
CA LYS A 174 -6.52 26.20 -4.10
C LYS A 174 -7.90 26.47 -3.45
N GLN A 175 -8.99 26.26 -4.19
CA GLN A 175 -10.35 26.42 -3.71
C GLN A 175 -10.91 25.15 -3.06
N ASP A 176 -10.30 23.98 -3.26
CA ASP A 176 -10.70 22.76 -2.57
C ASP A 176 -10.22 22.82 -1.12
N SER A 177 -11.17 22.73 -0.18
CA SER A 177 -10.86 22.68 1.25
C SER A 177 -10.36 21.30 1.70
N SER A 178 -10.65 20.26 0.92
CA SER A 178 -10.24 18.90 1.22
C SER A 178 -8.77 18.70 0.93
N ARG A 179 -8.05 18.05 1.85
CA ARG A 179 -6.61 17.78 1.73
C ARG A 179 -6.31 16.43 1.09
N ILE A 180 -7.27 15.50 1.11
CA ILE A 180 -7.08 14.14 0.62
C ILE A 180 -8.20 13.81 -0.36
N LEU A 181 -7.82 13.41 -1.57
CA LEU A 181 -8.70 12.78 -2.54
C LEU A 181 -8.55 11.25 -2.45
N ILE A 182 -9.63 10.57 -2.09
CA ILE A 182 -9.73 9.12 -2.15
C ILE A 182 -10.37 8.71 -3.47
N ILE A 183 -9.72 7.80 -4.17
CA ILE A 183 -10.27 7.12 -5.35
C ILE A 183 -10.48 5.66 -4.98
N ARG A 184 -11.75 5.25 -4.86
CA ARG A 184 -12.14 3.87 -4.58
C ARG A 184 -12.29 3.10 -5.88
N ILE A 185 -11.72 1.89 -5.89
CA ILE A 185 -11.60 1.07 -7.10
C ILE A 185 -12.00 -0.35 -6.75
N ASP A 186 -12.99 -0.90 -7.45
CA ASP A 186 -13.34 -2.32 -7.38
C ASP A 186 -12.39 -3.06 -8.32
N TYR A 187 -11.40 -3.73 -7.74
CA TYR A 187 -10.35 -4.38 -8.51
C TYR A 187 -10.91 -5.44 -9.47
N LEU A 188 -11.96 -6.18 -9.08
CA LEU A 188 -12.54 -7.23 -9.92
C LEU A 188 -13.01 -6.66 -11.25
N THR A 189 -13.77 -5.56 -11.19
CA THR A 189 -14.41 -4.97 -12.38
C THR A 189 -13.53 -3.94 -13.09
N GLU A 190 -12.63 -3.27 -12.37
CA GLU A 190 -11.97 -2.06 -12.83
C GLU A 190 -10.45 -2.20 -13.00
N HIS A 191 -9.85 -3.37 -12.76
CA HIS A 191 -8.39 -3.57 -12.89
C HIS A 191 -7.82 -3.07 -14.23
N LYS A 192 -8.58 -3.20 -15.33
CA LYS A 192 -8.15 -2.74 -16.67
C LYS A 192 -8.01 -1.22 -16.78
N GLN A 193 -8.75 -0.46 -15.96
CA GLN A 193 -8.75 0.99 -15.98
C GLN A 193 -7.61 1.59 -15.15
N LEU A 194 -6.95 0.78 -14.29
CA LEU A 194 -5.86 1.23 -13.43
C LEU A 194 -4.69 1.83 -14.23
N LEU A 195 -4.42 1.33 -15.43
CA LEU A 195 -3.36 1.87 -16.28
C LEU A 195 -3.70 3.28 -16.78
N SER A 196 -4.93 3.50 -17.26
CA SER A 196 -5.39 4.84 -17.65
C SER A 196 -5.37 5.79 -16.45
N LEU A 197 -5.86 5.33 -15.29
CA LEU A 197 -5.84 6.10 -14.06
C LEU A 197 -4.40 6.50 -13.67
N LYS A 198 -3.43 5.58 -13.77
CA LYS A 198 -2.02 5.89 -13.53
C LYS A 198 -1.54 7.06 -14.38
N HIS A 199 -1.81 7.04 -15.69
CA HIS A 199 -1.38 8.11 -16.59
C HIS A 199 -2.01 9.46 -16.22
N ILE A 200 -3.31 9.47 -15.88
CA ILE A 200 -4.00 10.68 -15.42
C ILE A 200 -3.36 11.24 -14.17
N LEU A 201 -3.12 10.38 -13.18
CA LEU A 201 -2.58 10.79 -11.88
C LEU A 201 -1.14 11.28 -11.99
N LEU A 202 -0.29 10.62 -12.77
CA LEU A 202 1.08 11.07 -13.00
C LEU A 202 1.10 12.48 -13.63
N ASN A 203 0.33 12.69 -14.69
CA ASN A 203 0.26 14.00 -15.36
C ASN A 203 -0.25 15.09 -14.41
N ALA A 204 -1.32 14.81 -13.65
CA ALA A 204 -1.89 15.77 -12.74
C ALA A 204 -0.96 16.10 -11.56
N ILE A 205 -0.23 15.12 -11.03
CA ILE A 205 0.70 15.36 -9.92
C ILE A 205 1.97 16.06 -10.42
N ASP A 206 2.50 15.71 -11.59
CA ASP A 206 3.71 16.33 -12.13
C ASP A 206 3.49 17.81 -12.46
N ASP A 207 2.31 18.17 -12.98
CA ASP A 207 1.93 19.58 -13.21
C ASP A 207 1.93 20.40 -11.90
N GLU A 208 1.49 19.80 -10.80
CA GLU A 208 1.36 20.44 -9.48
C GLU A 208 2.64 20.40 -8.64
N SER A 209 3.60 19.52 -8.97
CA SER A 209 4.91 19.46 -8.30
C SER A 209 5.72 20.78 -8.41
N LYS A 210 5.28 21.70 -9.26
CA LYS A 210 5.83 23.04 -9.46
C LYS A 210 5.39 24.03 -8.37
N GLU A 211 4.31 23.77 -7.64
CA GLU A 211 3.88 24.56 -6.48
C GLU A 211 3.79 23.68 -5.21
N PRO A 212 4.20 24.19 -4.03
CA PRO A 212 4.06 23.44 -2.78
C PRO A 212 2.58 23.31 -2.40
N SER A 213 2.00 22.16 -2.72
CA SER A 213 0.64 21.76 -2.36
C SER A 213 0.64 20.72 -1.23
N ASP A 214 -0.28 20.93 -0.27
CA ASP A 214 -0.56 20.01 0.85
C ASP A 214 -1.59 18.92 0.47
N HIS A 215 -2.11 18.95 -0.76
CA HIS A 215 -3.08 17.98 -1.27
C HIS A 215 -2.44 16.61 -1.51
N CYS A 216 -3.18 15.55 -1.17
CA CYS A 216 -2.74 14.16 -1.21
C CYS A 216 -3.73 13.30 -2.00
N ILE A 217 -3.23 12.28 -2.71
CA ILE A 217 -4.06 11.32 -3.46
C ILE A 217 -3.87 9.92 -2.93
N TRP A 218 -4.98 9.31 -2.52
CA TRP A 218 -5.03 7.96 -1.96
C TRP A 218 -5.90 7.07 -2.84
N LEU A 219 -5.37 5.92 -3.24
CA LEU A 219 -6.12 4.89 -3.94
C LEU A 219 -6.57 3.84 -2.94
N VAL A 220 -7.86 3.55 -2.89
CA VAL A 220 -8.42 2.49 -2.06
C VAL A 220 -8.92 1.40 -2.99
N ILE A 221 -8.15 0.32 -3.07
CA ILE A 221 -8.39 -0.81 -3.96
C ILE A 221 -9.11 -1.90 -3.17
N HIS A 222 -10.38 -2.10 -3.51
CA HIS A 222 -11.24 -3.12 -2.93
C HIS A 222 -10.98 -4.46 -3.63
N LEU A 223 -10.53 -5.44 -2.84
CA LEU A 223 -10.23 -6.80 -3.26
C LEU A 223 -11.32 -7.75 -2.79
N GLN A 224 -11.44 -8.89 -3.46
CA GLN A 224 -12.18 -10.04 -2.96
C GLN A 224 -11.19 -11.08 -2.43
N ARG A 225 -11.42 -11.63 -1.23
CA ARG A 225 -10.51 -12.59 -0.58
C ARG A 225 -10.17 -13.80 -1.48
N ASN A 226 -11.14 -14.28 -2.26
CA ASN A 226 -10.97 -15.45 -3.12
C ASN A 226 -10.22 -15.17 -4.43
N MET A 227 -9.89 -13.91 -4.73
CA MET A 227 -9.32 -13.49 -6.02
C MET A 227 -7.80 -13.32 -5.99
N LEU A 228 -7.12 -13.73 -4.92
CA LEU A 228 -5.66 -13.62 -4.82
C LEU A 228 -4.92 -14.36 -5.95
N GLY A 229 -5.48 -15.45 -6.48
CA GLY A 229 -4.94 -16.17 -7.64
C GLY A 229 -5.28 -15.56 -9.00
N GLU A 230 -6.25 -14.64 -9.05
CA GLU A 230 -6.73 -13.98 -10.27
C GLU A 230 -6.24 -12.52 -10.37
N ALA A 231 -5.63 -12.01 -9.30
CA ALA A 231 -4.99 -10.71 -9.29
C ALA A 231 -3.86 -10.68 -10.33
N LYS A 232 -4.08 -9.91 -11.40
CA LYS A 232 -3.01 -9.53 -12.31
C LYS A 232 -2.14 -8.55 -11.55
N ASN A 233 -1.07 -9.07 -10.97
CA ASN A 233 -0.08 -8.36 -10.19
C ASN A 233 0.72 -7.35 -11.05
N ASP A 234 0.01 -6.44 -11.70
CA ASP A 234 0.60 -5.39 -12.51
C ASP A 234 1.15 -4.33 -11.55
N VAL A 235 2.47 -4.15 -11.55
CA VAL A 235 3.10 -3.08 -10.77
C VAL A 235 2.82 -1.77 -11.49
N LEU A 236 1.78 -1.09 -11.06
CA LEU A 236 1.35 0.15 -11.71
C LEU A 236 1.93 1.39 -11.04
N PHE A 237 2.12 1.41 -9.73
CA PHE A 237 2.43 2.64 -8.99
C PHE A 237 3.74 2.53 -8.19
N HIS A 238 4.87 2.59 -8.89
CA HIS A 238 6.21 2.63 -8.27
C HIS A 238 6.39 3.87 -7.39
N GLY A 239 7.09 3.73 -6.26
CA GLY A 239 7.33 4.82 -5.32
C GLY A 239 6.09 5.32 -4.55
N TRP A 240 4.93 4.69 -4.70
CA TRP A 240 3.76 4.98 -3.86
C TRP A 240 3.84 4.16 -2.58
N GLN A 241 3.45 4.77 -1.45
CA GLN A 241 3.33 4.02 -0.20
C GLN A 241 2.15 3.05 -0.31
N VAL A 242 2.37 1.79 0.05
CA VAL A 242 1.37 0.72 -0.08
C VAL A 242 1.11 0.09 1.28
N ASP A 243 -0.17 -0.05 1.62
CA ASP A 243 -0.63 -0.72 2.83
C ASP A 243 -1.77 -1.68 2.48
N MET A 244 -1.88 -2.77 3.23
CA MET A 244 -3.08 -3.60 3.26
C MET A 244 -3.79 -3.42 4.61
N ILE A 245 -5.13 -3.34 4.57
CA ILE A 245 -6.01 -3.16 5.73
C ILE A 245 -7.25 -4.02 5.51
N ASP A 246 -7.54 -4.96 6.43
CA ASP A 246 -8.64 -5.93 6.25
C ASP A 246 -9.97 -5.19 6.14
N ASP A 247 -10.33 -4.47 7.21
CA ASP A 247 -11.53 -3.68 7.35
C ASP A 247 -11.15 -2.22 7.69
N LEU A 248 -11.60 -1.31 6.85
CA LEU A 248 -11.33 0.12 6.98
C LEU A 248 -12.03 0.76 8.18
N ASN A 249 -13.05 0.11 8.76
CA ASN A 249 -13.91 0.67 9.81
C ASN A 249 -13.72 0.04 11.20
N THR A 250 -12.72 -0.82 11.37
CA THR A 250 -12.44 -1.53 12.64
C THR A 250 -12.14 -0.61 13.83
#